data_AF-A0A7Y6II00-F1
#
_entry.id   AF-A0A7Y6II00-F1
#
_cell.length_a   1.000
_cell.length_b   1.000
_cell.length_c   1.000
_cell.angle_alpha   90.00
_cell.angle_beta   90.00
_cell.angle_gamma   90.00
#
_symmetry.space_group_name_H-M   'P 1'
#
loop_
_entity.id
_entity.type
_entity.pdbx_description
1 polymer ?
#
loop_
_entity_poly.entity_id
_entity_poly.type
_entity_poly.pdbx_seq_one_letter_code
_entity_poly.pdbx_strand_id
1 'polypeptide(L)'
;TLGGSVQDGDLALIAAPLDALGINYYTPTRIQAPTSEGLPCEEAPIEGYRRTAFGWPVVPDGLRELLVGLKERYPALPPVYLTENGCSVDDVVTADGTV
;
A
#
# COMPACT_ATOMS: atom_id res chain seq x y z
N THR A 1 1.02 -4.06 -28.02
CA THR A 1 1.76 -3.33 -26.98
C THR A 1 0.81 -2.37 -26.29
N LEU A 2 1.20 -1.66 -25.22
CA LEU A 2 0.41 -0.62 -24.55
C LEU A 2 0.11 0.59 -25.48
N GLY A 3 -0.51 0.38 -26.64
CA GLY A 3 -0.85 1.40 -27.63
C GLY A 3 0.35 2.19 -28.20
N GLY A 4 1.58 1.66 -28.16
CA GLY A 4 2.79 2.41 -28.51
C GLY A 4 3.30 3.35 -27.40
N SER A 5 2.75 3.27 -26.18
CA SER A 5 3.20 4.06 -25.03
C SER A 5 4.56 3.61 -24.46
N VAL A 6 5.06 2.45 -24.91
CA VAL A 6 6.38 1.93 -24.54
C VAL A 6 7.26 2.00 -25.78
N GLN A 7 8.36 2.73 -25.67
CA GLN A 7 9.37 2.91 -26.69
C GLN A 7 10.61 2.07 -26.40
N ASP A 8 11.44 1.88 -27.41
CA ASP A 8 12.71 1.20 -27.27
C ASP A 8 13.60 1.95 -26.26
N GLY A 9 14.07 1.23 -25.23
CA GLY A 9 14.92 1.78 -24.18
C GLY A 9 14.20 2.20 -22.90
N ASP A 10 12.87 2.36 -22.90
CA ASP A 10 12.11 2.82 -21.72
C ASP A 10 12.33 1.94 -20.50
N LEU A 11 12.27 0.61 -20.68
CA LEU A 11 12.45 -0.33 -19.57
C LEU A 11 13.88 -0.31 -19.01
N ALA A 12 14.88 -0.06 -19.85
CA ALA A 12 16.26 0.08 -19.40
C ALA A 12 16.45 1.38 -18.59
N LEU A 13 15.78 2.47 -19.02
CA LEU A 13 15.78 3.74 -18.30
C LEU A 13 15.07 3.64 -16.95
N ILE A 14 13.89 3.01 -16.90
CA ILE A 14 13.10 2.82 -15.66
C ILE A 14 13.85 1.93 -14.65
N ALA A 15 14.58 0.92 -15.14
CA ALA A 15 15.31 -0.04 -14.30
C ALA A 15 16.67 0.46 -13.80
N ALA A 16 16.91 1.78 -13.79
CA ALA A 16 18.13 2.35 -13.23
C ALA A 16 18.33 1.90 -11.76
N PRO A 17 19.57 1.65 -11.31
CA PRO A 17 19.84 1.28 -9.93
C PRO A 17 19.33 2.33 -8.94
N LEU A 18 18.77 1.86 -7.82
CA LEU A 18 18.26 2.70 -6.75
C LEU A 18 19.13 2.54 -5.50
N ASP A 19 19.46 3.65 -4.83
CA ASP A 19 20.15 3.62 -3.53
C ASP A 19 19.23 3.22 -2.37
N ALA A 20 17.92 3.46 -2.54
CA ALA A 20 16.88 3.14 -1.57
C ALA A 20 15.50 3.04 -2.23
N LEU A 21 14.57 2.33 -1.60
CA LEU A 21 13.14 2.31 -1.96
C LEU A 21 12.31 2.94 -0.83
N GLY A 22 11.57 4.00 -1.17
CA GLY A 22 10.55 4.57 -0.28
C GLY A 22 9.25 3.78 -0.37
N ILE A 23 8.66 3.44 0.78
CA ILE A 23 7.37 2.77 0.89
C ILE A 23 6.40 3.65 1.67
N ASN A 24 5.26 3.90 1.06
CA ASN A 24 4.08 4.50 1.70
C ASN A 24 3.08 3.38 1.99
N TYR A 25 2.71 3.21 3.26
CA TYR A 25 1.79 2.15 3.67
C TYR A 25 0.76 2.66 4.69
N TYR A 26 -0.50 2.29 4.50
CA TYR A 26 -1.61 2.71 5.37
C TYR A 26 -2.57 1.57 5.73
N THR A 27 -3.06 0.83 4.74
CA THR A 27 -4.00 -0.30 4.92
C THR A 27 -3.77 -1.34 3.82
N PRO A 28 -4.00 -2.64 4.07
CA PRO A 28 -4.09 -3.63 3.01
C PRO A 28 -5.43 -3.54 2.27
N THR A 29 -5.49 -4.15 1.08
CA THR A 29 -6.73 -4.39 0.32
C THR A 29 -6.98 -5.89 0.27
N ARG A 30 -8.20 -6.31 0.63
CA ARG A 30 -8.65 -7.68 0.40
C ARG A 30 -9.44 -7.72 -0.91
N ILE A 31 -9.16 -8.72 -1.72
CA ILE A 31 -9.81 -8.90 -3.02
C ILE A 31 -10.60 -10.20 -3.05
N GLN A 32 -11.67 -10.24 -3.84
CA GLN A 32 -12.46 -11.43 -4.14
C GLN A 32 -12.76 -11.55 -5.63
N ALA A 33 -13.28 -12.71 -6.04
CA ALA A 33 -13.76 -12.92 -7.39
C ALA A 33 -14.88 -11.91 -7.72
N PRO A 34 -14.97 -11.42 -8.96
CA PRO A 34 -15.94 -10.39 -9.32
C PRO A 34 -17.37 -10.95 -9.25
N THR A 35 -18.30 -10.13 -8.76
CA THR A 35 -19.73 -10.43 -8.74
C THR A 35 -20.49 -9.81 -9.90
N SER A 36 -19.84 -8.93 -10.66
CA SER A 36 -20.35 -8.30 -11.89
C SER A 36 -19.30 -8.30 -13.01
N GLU A 37 -19.76 -8.17 -14.25
CA GLU A 37 -18.89 -7.96 -15.42
C GLU A 37 -17.99 -6.72 -15.24
N GLY A 38 -16.73 -6.81 -15.64
CA GLY A 38 -15.77 -5.70 -15.56
C GLY A 38 -14.36 -6.14 -15.16
N LEU A 39 -13.89 -5.64 -14.02
CA LEU A 39 -12.55 -5.95 -13.51
C LEU A 39 -12.44 -7.43 -13.09
N PRO A 40 -11.24 -8.05 -13.19
CA PRO A 40 -11.05 -9.46 -12.88
C PRO A 40 -11.13 -9.78 -11.38
N CYS A 41 -11.29 -8.78 -10.52
CA CYS A 41 -11.48 -8.90 -9.09
C CYS A 41 -12.22 -7.66 -8.57
N GLU A 42 -12.80 -7.79 -7.38
CA GLU A 42 -13.41 -6.68 -6.65
C GLU A 42 -12.88 -6.62 -5.22
N GLU A 43 -12.93 -5.44 -4.60
CA GLU A 43 -12.54 -5.27 -3.21
C GLU A 43 -13.57 -5.92 -2.28
N ALA A 44 -13.06 -6.66 -1.30
CA ALA A 44 -13.87 -7.29 -0.26
C ALA A 44 -13.63 -6.60 1.09
N PRO A 45 -14.62 -6.57 1.98
CA PRO A 45 -14.44 -6.00 3.31
C PRO A 45 -13.42 -6.82 4.13
N ILE A 46 -12.63 -6.10 4.92
CA ILE A 46 -11.80 -6.64 6.00
C ILE A 46 -12.52 -6.34 7.31
N GLU A 47 -12.99 -7.39 7.97
CA GLU A 47 -13.76 -7.30 9.23
C GLU A 47 -12.89 -7.59 10.45
N GLY A 48 -13.37 -7.17 11.64
CA GLY A 48 -12.71 -7.48 12.91
C GLY A 48 -11.56 -6.54 13.30
N TYR A 49 -11.32 -5.48 12.53
CA TYR A 49 -10.30 -4.47 12.82
C TYR A 49 -10.93 -3.12 13.16
N ARG A 50 -10.24 -2.34 14.02
CA ARG A 50 -10.56 -0.93 14.21
C ARG A 50 -10.41 -0.19 12.88
N ARG A 51 -11.23 0.83 12.68
CA ARG A 51 -11.18 1.66 11.47
C ARG A 51 -10.70 3.07 11.79
N THR A 52 -9.97 3.64 10.85
CA THR A 52 -9.62 5.06 10.82
C THR A 52 -10.86 5.93 10.58
N ALA A 53 -10.75 7.25 10.72
CA ALA A 53 -11.80 8.20 10.35
C ALA A 53 -12.16 8.15 8.85
N PHE A 54 -11.24 7.66 8.00
CA PHE A 54 -11.52 7.37 6.59
C PHE A 54 -12.22 6.01 6.35
N GLY A 55 -12.54 5.28 7.41
CA GLY A 55 -13.12 3.94 7.33
C GLY A 55 -12.11 2.85 6.96
N TRP A 56 -10.81 3.15 6.84
CA TRP A 56 -9.80 2.14 6.52
C TRP A 56 -9.50 1.22 7.70
N PRO A 57 -9.40 -0.11 7.50
CA PRO A 57 -9.07 -1.03 8.57
C PRO A 57 -7.61 -0.87 8.99
N VAL A 58 -7.37 -0.78 10.30
CA VAL A 58 -6.02 -0.75 10.87
C VAL A 58 -5.54 -2.18 11.05
N VAL A 59 -4.78 -2.69 10.08
CA VAL A 59 -4.23 -4.07 10.05
C VAL A 59 -2.70 -4.02 10.14
N PRO A 60 -2.10 -4.02 11.34
CA PRO A 60 -0.64 -3.90 11.49
C PRO A 60 0.14 -5.02 10.79
N ASP A 61 -0.44 -6.22 10.76
CA ASP A 61 0.19 -7.41 10.19
C ASP A 61 0.48 -7.28 8.70
N GLY A 62 -0.34 -6.51 7.97
CA GLY A 62 -0.21 -6.34 6.53
C GLY A 62 1.08 -5.61 6.13
N LEU A 63 1.61 -4.71 6.97
CA LEU A 63 2.91 -4.07 6.70
C LEU A 63 4.04 -5.09 6.79
N ARG A 64 3.99 -5.99 7.79
CA ARG A 64 4.99 -7.06 7.91
C ARG A 64 4.96 -7.97 6.70
N GLU A 65 3.78 -8.42 6.29
CA GLU A 65 3.61 -9.28 5.11
C GLU A 65 4.14 -8.63 3.84
N LEU A 66 3.84 -7.33 3.63
CA LEU A 66 4.37 -6.57 2.51
C LEU A 66 5.90 -6.54 2.51
N LEU A 67 6.53 -6.18 3.63
CA LEU A 67 7.98 -6.03 3.72
C LEU A 67 8.71 -7.36 3.53
N VAL A 68 8.21 -8.43 4.16
CA VAL A 68 8.76 -9.79 3.99
C VAL A 68 8.59 -10.25 2.54
N GLY A 69 7.39 -10.09 1.96
CA GLY A 69 7.11 -10.48 0.59
C GLY A 69 7.96 -9.72 -0.44
N LEU A 70 8.20 -8.42 -0.24
CA LEU A 70 9.12 -7.64 -1.08
C LEU A 70 10.55 -8.19 -1.00
N LYS A 71 11.02 -8.51 0.21
CA LYS A 71 12.38 -9.04 0.41
C LYS A 71 12.57 -10.41 -0.24
N GLU A 72 11.57 -11.28 -0.14
CA GLU A 72 11.58 -12.61 -0.75
C GLU A 72 11.48 -12.54 -2.27
N ARG A 73 10.63 -11.67 -2.81
CA ARG A 73 10.38 -11.55 -4.25
C ARG A 73 11.49 -10.85 -5.01
N TYR A 74 12.18 -9.89 -4.37
CA TYR A 74 13.22 -9.08 -5.01
C TYR A 74 14.57 -9.26 -4.28
N PRO A 75 15.42 -10.22 -4.71
CA PRO A 75 16.71 -10.47 -4.07
C PRO A 75 17.64 -9.24 -4.03
N ALA A 76 17.54 -8.38 -5.05
CA ALA A 76 18.28 -7.13 -5.18
C ALA A 76 17.51 -5.90 -4.63
N LEU A 77 16.51 -6.11 -3.77
CA LEU A 77 15.78 -5.01 -3.13
C LEU A 77 16.76 -4.09 -2.38
N PRO A 78 16.82 -2.79 -2.72
CA PRO A 78 17.69 -1.83 -2.01
C PRO A 78 17.18 -1.62 -0.57
N PRO A 79 17.94 -0.89 0.28
CA PRO A 79 17.45 -0.46 1.58
C PRO A 79 16.06 0.18 1.49
N VAL A 80 15.15 -0.28 2.33
CA VAL A 80 13.76 0.20 2.37
C VAL A 80 13.62 1.26 3.45
N TYR A 81 12.95 2.35 3.13
CA TYR A 81 12.53 3.38 4.08
C TYR A 81 11.01 3.47 4.07
N LEU A 82 10.39 3.47 5.25
CA LEU A 82 8.99 3.85 5.38
C LEU A 82 8.92 5.37 5.27
N THR A 83 8.56 5.85 4.09
CA THR A 83 8.49 7.30 3.79
C THR A 83 7.18 7.90 4.27
N GLU A 84 6.10 7.12 4.30
CA GLU A 84 4.84 7.50 4.92
C GLU A 84 4.15 6.31 5.61
N ASN A 85 3.73 6.53 6.85
CA ASN A 85 2.83 5.63 7.57
C ASN A 85 2.08 6.44 8.61
N GLY A 86 0.77 6.24 8.70
CA GLY A 86 -0.07 6.96 9.66
C GLY A 86 -1.50 6.47 9.63
N CYS A 87 -2.32 7.10 10.45
CA CYS A 87 -3.76 6.89 10.44
C CYS A 87 -4.46 8.21 10.76
N SER A 88 -5.66 8.38 10.20
CA SER A 88 -6.55 9.47 10.56
C SER A 88 -7.52 8.98 11.64
N VAL A 89 -7.67 9.73 12.71
CA VAL A 89 -8.61 9.47 13.81
C VAL A 89 -9.29 10.78 14.17
N ASP A 90 -10.48 10.69 14.76
CA ASP A 90 -11.16 11.89 15.25
C ASP A 90 -10.40 12.45 16.46
N ASP A 91 -9.96 13.68 16.32
CA ASP A 91 -9.38 14.47 17.41
C ASP A 91 -10.50 14.97 18.33
N VAL A 92 -10.33 14.81 19.64
CA VAL A 92 -11.32 15.25 20.64
C VAL A 92 -10.66 16.23 21.59
N VAL A 93 -11.17 17.46 21.64
CA VAL A 93 -10.70 18.46 22.61
C VAL A 93 -11.09 18.03 24.03
N THR A 94 -10.11 17.84 24.89
CA THR A 94 -10.28 17.50 26.30
C THR A 94 -10.74 18.72 27.13
N ALA A 95 -11.23 18.50 28.35
CA ALA A 95 -11.80 19.55 29.19
C ALA A 95 -10.79 20.67 29.58
N ASP A 96 -9.50 20.37 29.51
CA ASP A 96 -8.37 21.27 29.72
C ASP A 96 -7.88 21.96 28.43
N GLY A 97 -8.56 21.74 27.30
CA GLY A 97 -8.34 22.45 26.04
C GLY A 97 -7.23 21.87 25.14
N THR A 98 -6.77 20.65 25.40
CA THR A 98 -5.81 19.92 24.55
C THR A 98 -6.52 18.92 23.63
N VAL A 99 -5.81 18.38 22.63
CA VAL A 99 -6.26 17.30 21.74
C VAL A 99 -5.42 16.06 22.02
#